data_AF-A0A4Q3EDJ7-F1
#
_entry.id   AF-A0A4Q3EDJ7-F1
#
_cell.length_a   1.000
_cell.length_b   1.000
_cell.length_c   1.000
_cell.angle_alpha   90.00
_cell.angle_beta   90.00
_cell.angle_gamma   90.00
#
_symmetry.space_group_name_H-M   'P 1'
#
loop_
_entity.id
_entity.type
_entity.pdbx_description
1 polymer ?
#
loop_
_entity_poly.entity_id
_entity_poly.type
_entity_poly.pdbx_seq_one_letter_code
_entity_poly.pdbx_strand_id
1 'polypeptide(L)'
;MKIMRYLFLLISCIVMISCCDDEKPLAAIANTPKIPVVQAPFRYQKHIEVSPGNGFDILSWGRGAKEVGALLILHSDSSNMDYTTTTGDLEGTIVDVY
;
A
#
# COMPACT_ATOMS: atom_id res chain seq x y z
N MET A 1 27.78 -61.23 -30.24
CA MET A 1 27.44 -59.85 -30.66
C MET A 1 26.08 -59.32 -30.19
N LYS A 2 25.20 -60.11 -29.56
CA LYS A 2 23.90 -59.62 -29.06
C LYS A 2 24.03 -58.90 -27.70
N ILE A 3 24.90 -59.38 -26.80
CA ILE A 3 25.15 -58.81 -25.47
C ILE A 3 25.67 -57.35 -25.53
N MET A 4 26.52 -57.06 -26.52
CA MET A 4 27.09 -55.72 -26.74
C MET A 4 26.04 -54.72 -27.22
N ARG A 5 25.06 -55.17 -28.01
CA ARG A 5 23.89 -54.36 -28.41
C ARG A 5 22.99 -54.02 -27.23
N TYR A 6 22.79 -54.93 -26.30
CA TYR A 6 22.01 -54.66 -25.08
C TYR A 6 22.75 -53.72 -24.12
N LEU A 7 24.09 -53.82 -24.03
CA LEU A 7 24.92 -52.92 -23.23
C LEU A 7 24.84 -51.47 -23.73
N PHE A 8 24.93 -51.26 -25.05
CA PHE A 8 24.78 -49.93 -25.66
C PHE A 8 23.38 -49.33 -25.44
N LEU A 9 22.35 -50.17 -25.46
CA LEU A 9 20.96 -49.73 -25.24
C LEU A 9 20.73 -49.31 -23.77
N LEU A 10 21.37 -50.00 -22.83
CA LEU A 10 21.28 -49.71 -21.40
C LEU A 10 22.04 -48.41 -21.05
N ILE A 11 23.22 -48.19 -21.63
CA ILE A 11 23.99 -46.95 -21.49
C ILE A 11 23.23 -45.75 -22.08
N SER A 12 22.60 -45.92 -23.24
CA SER A 12 21.75 -44.87 -23.84
C SER A 12 20.56 -44.49 -22.97
N CYS A 13 20.03 -45.42 -22.16
CA CYS A 13 18.90 -45.16 -21.28
C CYS A 13 19.33 -44.38 -20.03
N ILE A 14 20.54 -44.61 -19.53
CA ILE A 14 21.09 -43.91 -18.35
C ILE A 14 21.42 -42.44 -18.66
N VAL A 15 21.91 -42.15 -19.88
CA VAL A 15 22.23 -40.77 -20.30
C VAL A 15 20.98 -39.88 -20.41
N MET A 16 19.81 -40.45 -20.72
CA MET A 16 18.55 -39.70 -20.81
C MET A 16 17.98 -39.30 -19.44
N ILE A 17 18.36 -39.98 -18.35
CA ILE A 17 17.89 -39.68 -16.98
C ILE A 17 18.70 -38.53 -16.35
N SER A 18 19.93 -38.30 -16.82
CA SER A 18 20.84 -37.27 -16.28
C SER A 18 20.57 -35.85 -16.81
N CYS A 19 19.58 -35.65 -17.69
CA CYS A 19 19.19 -34.34 -18.23
C CYS A 19 17.92 -33.79 -17.56
N CYS A 20 17.63 -34.23 -16.33
CA CYS A 20 16.61 -33.65 -15.46
C CYS A 20 17.27 -33.14 -14.17
N ASP A 21 18.30 -32.30 -14.31
CA ASP A 21 18.68 -31.38 -13.25
C ASP A 21 18.33 -29.97 -13.74
N ASP A 22 17.05 -29.63 -13.64
CA ASP A 22 16.61 -28.24 -13.50
C ASP A 22 16.88 -27.80 -12.06
N GLU A 23 18.17 -27.80 -11.68
CA GLU A 23 18.65 -27.03 -10.55
C GLU A 23 18.56 -25.55 -10.95
N LYS A 24 17.33 -25.02 -10.93
CA LYS A 24 17.12 -23.59 -11.01
C LYS A 24 17.99 -22.97 -9.91
N PRO A 25 19.01 -22.16 -10.24
CA PRO A 25 19.76 -21.48 -9.21
C PRO A 25 18.72 -20.71 -8.41
N LEU A 26 18.66 -20.96 -7.10
CA LEU A 26 17.86 -20.16 -6.19
C LEU A 26 18.27 -18.71 -6.47
N ALA A 27 17.42 -18.02 -7.22
CA ALA A 27 17.65 -16.64 -7.58
C ALA A 27 17.91 -15.94 -6.25
N ALA A 28 19.12 -15.40 -6.11
CA ALA A 28 19.49 -14.55 -5.00
C ALA A 28 18.29 -13.65 -4.73
N ILE A 29 17.75 -13.75 -3.51
CA ILE A 29 16.57 -13.02 -3.07
C ILE A 29 16.81 -11.59 -3.51
N ALA A 30 16.15 -11.19 -4.59
CA ALA A 30 16.26 -9.84 -5.09
C ALA A 30 15.80 -8.97 -3.92
N ASN A 31 16.69 -8.11 -3.43
CA ASN A 31 16.37 -7.02 -2.53
C ASN A 31 15.31 -6.20 -3.27
N THR A 32 14.06 -6.64 -3.14
CA THR A 32 12.92 -5.99 -3.74
C THR A 32 12.87 -4.65 -3.01
N PRO A 33 13.08 -3.52 -3.71
CA PRO A 33 13.08 -2.23 -3.07
C PRO A 33 11.76 -2.11 -2.32
N LYS A 34 11.85 -1.92 -1.00
CA LYS A 34 10.69 -1.79 -0.12
C LYS A 34 9.82 -0.69 -0.72
N ILE A 35 8.67 -1.08 -1.27
CA ILE A 35 7.73 -0.15 -1.89
C ILE A 35 7.45 0.92 -0.84
N PRO A 36 7.73 2.21 -1.11
CA PRO A 36 7.50 3.25 -0.14
C PRO A 36 6.02 3.24 0.21
N VAL A 37 5.72 3.02 1.49
CA VAL A 37 4.36 3.04 2.00
C VAL A 37 3.82 4.45 1.72
N VAL A 38 2.89 4.56 0.78
CA VAL A 38 2.21 5.81 0.47
C VAL A 38 1.43 6.18 1.73
N GLN A 39 1.87 7.24 2.40
CA GLN A 39 1.15 7.76 3.56
C GLN A 39 -0.22 8.26 3.08
N ALA A 40 -1.28 7.91 3.83
CA ALA A 40 -2.62 8.40 3.53
C ALA A 40 -2.60 9.94 3.41
N PRO A 41 -3.32 10.52 2.44
CA PRO A 41 -3.29 11.97 2.19
C PRO A 41 -3.78 12.76 3.41
N PHE A 42 -4.76 12.22 4.13
CA PHE A 42 -5.29 12.77 5.37
C PHE A 42 -5.00 11.84 6.55
N ARG A 43 -4.62 12.42 7.68
CA ARG A 43 -4.42 11.72 8.95
C ARG A 43 -5.72 11.62 9.75
N TYR A 44 -6.58 12.61 9.60
CA TYR A 44 -7.90 12.66 10.20
C TYR A 44 -8.88 13.21 9.17
N GLN A 45 -10.04 12.56 9.07
CA GLN A 45 -11.16 13.01 8.27
C GLN A 45 -12.44 12.64 9.03
N LYS A 46 -13.26 13.63 9.34
CA LYS A 46 -14.56 13.41 9.97
C LYS A 46 -15.57 14.42 9.40
N HIS A 47 -16.73 13.91 9.01
CA HIS A 47 -17.89 14.73 8.69
C HIS A 47 -18.80 14.80 9.91
N ILE A 48 -19.32 15.98 10.23
CA ILE A 48 -20.29 16.22 11.30
C ILE A 48 -21.42 17.05 10.74
N GLU A 49 -22.64 16.52 10.84
CA GLU A 49 -23.85 17.26 10.51
C GLU A 49 -24.49 17.77 11.80
N VAL A 50 -24.61 19.10 11.93
CA VAL A 50 -25.19 19.73 13.12
C VAL A 50 -26.71 19.91 12.98
N SER A 51 -27.18 20.10 11.76
CA SER A 51 -28.59 20.13 11.39
C SER A 51 -28.74 19.77 9.91
N PRO A 52 -29.94 19.37 9.43
CA PRO A 52 -30.13 19.04 8.03
C PRO A 52 -29.60 20.13 7.10
N GLY A 53 -28.59 19.77 6.29
CA GLY A 53 -28.00 20.70 5.33
C GLY A 53 -26.99 21.71 5.90
N ASN A 54 -26.62 21.59 7.19
CA ASN A 54 -25.54 22.35 7.83
C ASN A 54 -24.51 21.35 8.37
N GLY A 55 -23.38 21.24 7.66
CA GLY A 55 -22.36 20.23 7.93
C GLY A 55 -20.95 20.80 7.95
N PHE A 56 -20.06 20.10 8.65
CA PHE A 56 -18.65 20.40 8.78
C PHE A 56 -17.82 19.19 8.38
N ASP A 57 -16.90 19.38 7.43
CA ASP A 57 -15.84 18.41 7.13
C ASP A 57 -14.54 18.87 7.78
N ILE A 58 -14.02 18.05 8.69
CA ILE A 58 -12.77 18.29 9.40
C ILE A 58 -11.70 17.39 8.81
N LEU A 59 -10.64 18.00 8.28
CA LEU A 59 -9.54 17.34 7.61
C LEU A 59 -8.23 17.74 8.27
N SER A 60 -7.33 16.77 8.47
CA SER A 60 -5.94 17.07 8.81
C SER A 60 -4.96 16.35 7.91
N TRP A 61 -3.84 17.02 7.61
CA TRP A 61 -2.76 16.46 6.82
C TRP A 61 -1.41 16.95 7.34
N GLY A 62 -0.36 16.27 6.88
CA GLY A 62 1.02 16.58 7.23
C GLY A 62 1.93 15.44 6.83
N ARG A 63 3.15 15.74 6.41
CA ARG A 63 4.19 14.74 6.14
C ARG A 63 5.24 14.81 7.24
N GLY A 64 5.82 13.66 7.61
CA GLY A 64 6.87 13.60 8.63
C GLY A 64 6.32 13.46 10.05
N ALA A 65 6.48 14.49 10.89
CA ALA A 65 6.17 14.45 12.31
C ALA A 65 4.69 14.09 12.56
N LYS A 66 4.42 13.15 13.48
CA LYS A 66 3.04 12.72 13.80
C LYS A 66 2.23 13.80 14.52
N GLU A 67 2.92 14.71 15.19
CA GLU A 67 2.35 15.71 16.09
C GLU A 67 2.28 17.10 15.48
N VAL A 68 2.75 17.30 14.24
CA VAL A 68 2.64 18.60 13.56
C VAL A 68 2.02 18.39 12.19
N GLY A 69 1.10 19.28 11.82
CA GLY A 69 0.40 19.25 10.56
C GLY A 69 -0.41 20.51 10.33
N ALA A 70 -1.41 20.39 9.48
CA ALA A 70 -2.38 21.44 9.21
C ALA A 70 -3.80 20.88 9.30
N LEU A 71 -4.74 21.79 9.56
CA LEU A 71 -6.16 21.56 9.72
C LEU A 71 -6.93 22.36 8.65
N LEU A 72 -7.98 21.76 8.11
CA LEU A 72 -8.99 22.41 7.27
C LEU A 72 -10.37 21.99 7.77
N ILE A 73 -11.19 22.98 8.07
CA ILE A 73 -12.59 22.83 8.39
C ILE A 73 -13.38 23.44 7.23
N LEU A 74 -14.18 22.62 6.57
CA LEU A 74 -15.09 23.05 5.52
C LEU A 74 -16.49 23.10 6.13
N HIS A 75 -17.07 24.28 6.20
CA HIS A 75 -18.46 24.49 6.61
C HIS A 75 -19.33 24.60 5.37
N SER A 76 -20.38 23.80 5.31
CA SER A 76 -21.38 23.79 4.24
C SER A 76 -22.75 24.05 4.83
N ASP A 77 -23.31 25.22 4.56
CA ASP A 77 -24.71 25.56 4.84
C ASP A 77 -25.48 25.63 3.51
N SER A 78 -26.13 24.51 3.18
CA SER A 78 -26.92 24.38 1.95
C SER A 78 -28.23 25.18 1.98
N SER A 79 -28.74 25.55 3.17
CA SER A 79 -29.97 26.35 3.27
C SER A 79 -29.71 27.79 2.84
N ASN A 80 -28.55 28.34 3.23
CA ASN A 80 -28.14 29.69 2.85
C ASN A 80 -27.22 29.72 1.61
N MET A 81 -26.88 28.56 1.04
CA MET A 81 -25.88 28.41 -0.02
C MET A 81 -24.52 29.02 0.35
N ASP A 82 -24.16 28.91 1.62
CA ASP A 82 -22.93 29.48 2.16
C ASP A 82 -21.90 28.38 2.42
N TYR A 83 -20.65 28.69 2.07
CA TYR A 83 -19.53 27.75 2.15
C TYR A 83 -18.33 28.47 2.71
N THR A 84 -18.02 28.22 3.98
CA THR A 84 -16.92 28.85 4.68
C THR A 84 -15.80 27.85 4.90
N THR A 85 -14.56 28.33 4.83
CA THR A 85 -13.37 27.51 5.09
C THR A 85 -12.55 28.13 6.21
N THR A 86 -12.15 27.29 7.16
CA THR A 86 -11.23 27.67 8.23
C THR A 86 -10.00 26.80 8.13
N THR A 87 -8.83 27.42 8.00
CA THR A 87 -7.53 26.74 7.97
C THR A 87 -6.71 27.10 9.19
N GLY A 88 -5.82 26.20 9.58
CA GLY A 88 -4.89 26.48 10.67
C GLY A 88 -3.76 25.45 10.73
N ASP A 89 -2.72 25.81 11.46
CA ASP A 89 -1.68 24.87 11.82
C ASP A 89 -2.17 23.97 12.97
N LEU A 90 -1.78 22.70 12.93
CA LEU A 90 -2.14 21.72 13.95
C LEU A 90 -0.87 21.29 14.70
N GLU A 91 -0.84 21.58 15.99
CA GLU A 91 0.14 21.04 16.93
C GLU A 91 -0.56 20.06 17.87
N GLY A 92 -0.24 18.77 17.71
CA GLY A 92 -0.87 17.63 18.35
C GLY A 92 -1.64 16.73 17.39
N THR A 93 -2.60 15.98 17.93
CA THR A 93 -3.50 15.08 17.19
C THR A 93 -4.94 15.40 17.56
N ILE A 94 -5.84 15.39 16.58
CA ILE A 94 -7.28 15.59 16.79
C ILE A 94 -7.83 14.36 17.52
N VAL A 95 -8.33 14.57 18.74
CA VAL A 95 -8.89 13.49 19.57
C VAL A 95 -10.39 13.35 19.33
N ASP A 96 -11.12 14.47 19.33
CA ASP A 96 -12.56 14.49 19.09
C ASP A 96 -13.00 15.82 18.49
N VAL A 97 -14.18 15.80 17.88
CA VAL A 97 -14.90 16.96 17.34
C VAL A 97 -16.38 16.70 17.57
N TYR A 98 -17.08 17.65 18.19
CA TYR A 98 -18.49 17.57 18.57
C TYR A 98 -19.21 18.89 18.31
#